data_AF-A0A3C1ZTU3-F1
#
_entry.id   AF-A0A3C1ZTU3-F1
#
_cell.length_a   1.000
_cell.length_b   1.000
_cell.length_c   1.000
_cell.angle_alpha   90.00
_cell.angle_beta   90.00
_cell.angle_gamma   90.00
#
_symmetry.space_group_name_H-M   'P 1'
#
loop_
_entity.id
_entity.type
_entity.pdbx_description
1 polymer ?
#
loop_
_entity_poly.entity_id
_entity_poly.type
_entity_poly.pdbx_seq_one_letter_code
_entity_poly.pdbx_strand_id
1 'polypeptide(L)'
;MRTYTKAQLAHWASVEVYRLAVTRIPLFLTELITLLPAGTLLSFEGELHPWPKPSVALELEDTPLLLRNTLAPELDFWIFSLQQESRHYLLQDFVTKVGMDHRVLHVLAEYQSKLLFGAHDAFHPESTHIACGATVPLQWLQDQQQKQTIANYQKLPVSG
;
A
#
# COMPACT_ATOMS: atom_id res chain seq x y z
N MET A 1 -10.60 5.47 -16.55
CA MET A 1 -9.34 6.14 -16.17
C MET A 1 -9.64 7.11 -15.04
N ARG A 2 -9.26 6.77 -13.80
CA ARG A 2 -9.41 7.67 -12.64
C ARG A 2 -8.36 8.78 -12.76
N THR A 3 -8.79 10.01 -13.01
CA THR A 3 -7.92 11.20 -12.97
C THR A 3 -7.94 11.77 -11.56
N TYR A 4 -6.77 11.90 -10.94
CA TYR A 4 -6.65 12.58 -9.65
C TYR A 4 -6.67 14.10 -9.86
N THR A 5 -7.42 14.79 -9.03
CA THR A 5 -7.35 16.26 -8.98
C THR A 5 -6.03 16.68 -8.33
N LYS A 6 -5.58 17.91 -8.61
CA LYS A 6 -4.42 18.51 -7.95
C LYS A 6 -4.52 18.48 -6.42
N ALA A 7 -5.73 18.62 -5.87
CA ALA A 7 -5.99 18.50 -4.43
C ALA A 7 -5.78 17.06 -3.94
N GLN A 8 -6.22 16.05 -4.68
CA GLN A 8 -5.97 14.65 -4.33
C GLN A 8 -4.48 14.29 -4.44
N LEU A 9 -3.77 14.86 -5.43
CA LEU A 9 -2.31 14.70 -5.58
C LEU A 9 -1.52 15.41 -4.47
N ALA A 10 -2.07 16.46 -3.85
CA ALA A 10 -1.40 17.16 -2.74
C ALA A 10 -1.17 16.25 -1.52
N HIS A 11 -1.96 15.19 -1.38
CA HIS A 11 -1.80 14.19 -0.32
C HIS A 11 -0.72 13.15 -0.62
N TRP A 12 -0.22 13.07 -1.86
CA TRP A 12 0.85 12.14 -2.22
C TRP A 12 2.24 12.72 -1.95
N ALA A 13 3.21 11.85 -1.69
CA ALA A 13 4.58 12.25 -1.34
C ALA A 13 5.36 12.85 -2.52
N SER A 14 4.85 12.71 -3.74
CA SER A 14 5.45 13.23 -4.97
C SER A 14 4.37 13.64 -5.97
N VAL A 15 4.74 14.55 -6.86
CA VAL A 15 3.93 14.92 -8.04
C VAL A 15 3.87 13.82 -9.09
N GLU A 16 4.80 12.86 -9.04
CA GLU A 16 4.83 11.73 -9.97
C GLU A 16 4.15 10.50 -9.37
N VAL A 17 2.88 10.32 -9.69
CA VAL A 17 2.11 9.13 -9.32
C VAL A 17 1.99 8.20 -10.51
N TYR A 18 2.19 6.92 -10.27
CA TYR A 18 2.11 5.87 -11.26
C TYR A 18 1.00 4.90 -10.88
N ARG A 19 0.21 4.49 -11.87
CA ARG A 19 -0.70 3.36 -11.76
C ARG A 19 0.06 2.07 -12.06
N LEU A 20 -0.23 1.00 -11.32
CA LEU A 20 0.48 -0.28 -11.40
C LEU A 20 -0.49 -1.42 -11.74
N ALA A 21 -0.06 -2.36 -12.59
CA ALA A 21 -0.67 -3.68 -12.66
C ALA A 21 0.20 -4.68 -11.89
N VAL A 22 -0.13 -4.94 -10.63
CA VAL A 22 0.60 -5.87 -9.76
C VAL A 22 0.19 -7.30 -10.08
N THR A 23 1.16 -8.19 -10.31
CA THR A 23 0.93 -9.58 -10.70
C THR A 23 1.31 -10.58 -9.61
N ARG A 24 2.24 -10.22 -8.73
CA ARG A 24 2.71 -11.08 -7.64
C ARG A 24 2.60 -10.34 -6.31
N ILE A 25 1.37 -10.15 -5.84
CA ILE A 25 1.03 -9.28 -4.71
C ILE A 25 1.90 -9.55 -3.46
N PRO A 26 2.07 -10.79 -2.97
CA PRO A 26 2.88 -11.01 -1.77
C PRO A 26 4.35 -10.62 -1.95
N LEU A 27 4.92 -10.91 -3.13
CA LEU A 27 6.31 -10.56 -3.42
C LEU A 27 6.46 -9.04 -3.62
N PHE A 28 5.52 -8.40 -4.30
CA PHE A 28 5.49 -6.94 -4.44
C PHE A 28 5.42 -6.25 -3.07
N LEU A 29 4.52 -6.69 -2.18
CA LEU A 29 4.40 -6.14 -0.83
C LEU A 29 5.65 -6.38 0.01
N THR A 30 6.27 -7.56 -0.09
CA THR A 30 7.54 -7.86 0.56
C THR A 30 8.64 -6.87 0.16
N GLU A 31 8.77 -6.62 -1.13
CA GLU A 31 9.74 -5.66 -1.70
C GLU A 31 9.40 -4.22 -1.28
N LEU A 32 8.12 -3.85 -1.30
CA LEU A 32 7.66 -2.52 -0.89
C LEU A 32 7.93 -2.27 0.59
N ILE A 33 7.54 -3.18 1.48
CA ILE A 33 7.79 -3.10 2.93
C ILE A 33 9.29 -3.00 3.22
N THR A 34 10.11 -3.72 2.46
CA THR A 34 11.58 -3.66 2.60
C THR A 34 12.14 -2.30 2.18
N LEU A 35 11.64 -1.73 1.09
CA LEU A 35 12.07 -0.41 0.60
C LEU A 35 11.67 0.73 1.52
N LEU A 36 10.44 0.70 2.04
CA LEU A 36 9.86 1.82 2.77
C LEU A 36 10.69 2.18 4.01
N PRO A 37 10.80 3.47 4.38
CA PRO A 37 11.59 3.91 5.53
C PRO A 37 10.94 3.48 6.86
N ALA A 38 11.74 3.58 7.94
CA ALA A 38 11.21 3.39 9.28
C ALA A 38 10.19 4.47 9.63
N GLY A 39 9.12 4.11 10.34
CA GLY A 39 8.05 5.03 10.72
C GLY A 39 6.97 5.24 9.66
N THR A 40 7.07 4.66 8.46
CA THR A 40 5.95 4.58 7.52
C THR A 40 4.78 3.84 8.17
N LEU A 41 3.58 4.40 8.08
CA LEU A 41 2.35 3.72 8.46
C LEU A 41 1.84 2.92 7.27
N LEU A 42 1.47 1.66 7.49
CA LEU A 42 0.92 0.76 6.48
C LEU A 42 -0.39 0.19 7.00
N SER A 43 -1.50 0.46 6.32
CA SER A 43 -2.80 -0.11 6.66
C SER A 43 -3.17 -1.27 5.75
N PHE A 44 -3.90 -2.21 6.32
CA PHE A 44 -4.51 -3.34 5.62
C PHE A 44 -5.99 -3.41 6.01
N GLU A 45 -6.86 -3.41 5.01
CA GLU A 45 -8.31 -3.57 5.18
C GLU A 45 -8.76 -4.87 4.49
N GLY A 46 -9.55 -5.70 5.17
CA GLY A 46 -9.96 -6.98 4.62
C GLY A 46 -10.60 -7.95 5.61
N GLU A 47 -10.68 -9.22 5.24
CA GLU A 47 -11.09 -10.32 6.12
C GLU A 47 -9.89 -10.83 6.94
N LEU A 48 -9.53 -10.12 8.01
CA LEU A 48 -8.34 -10.41 8.82
C LEU A 48 -8.66 -11.16 10.14
N HIS A 49 -9.93 -11.20 10.55
CA HIS A 49 -10.42 -11.83 11.77
C HIS A 49 -10.11 -13.33 11.95
N PRO A 50 -9.79 -14.15 10.92
CA PRO A 50 -9.27 -15.50 11.17
C PRO A 50 -7.95 -15.50 11.94
N TRP A 51 -7.26 -14.37 12.01
CA TRP A 51 -6.04 -14.17 12.79
C TRP A 51 -6.29 -13.18 13.95
N PRO A 52 -5.74 -13.44 15.14
CA PRO A 52 -5.77 -12.45 16.21
C PRO A 52 -4.98 -11.22 15.77
N LYS A 53 -5.52 -10.03 16.07
CA LYS A 53 -4.81 -8.77 15.84
C LYS A 53 -3.45 -8.84 16.57
N PRO A 54 -2.32 -8.68 15.87
CA PRO A 54 -1.01 -8.79 16.48
C PRO A 54 -0.73 -7.57 17.35
N SER A 55 0.03 -7.74 18.44
CA SER A 55 0.39 -6.65 19.36
C SER A 55 1.23 -5.54 18.72
N VAL A 56 1.84 -5.81 17.56
CA VAL A 56 2.61 -4.82 16.77
C VAL A 56 1.72 -3.97 15.86
N ALA A 57 0.43 -4.32 15.70
CA ALA A 57 -0.55 -3.43 15.09
C ALA A 57 -0.94 -2.33 16.08
N LEU A 58 -1.17 -1.12 15.56
CA LEU A 58 -1.55 0.02 16.36
C LEU A 58 -3.01 -0.09 16.82
N GLU A 59 -3.30 0.46 18.00
CA GLU A 59 -4.68 0.68 18.48
C GLU A 59 -5.26 1.98 17.88
N LEU A 60 -5.20 2.08 16.55
CA LEU A 60 -5.79 3.16 15.77
C LEU A 60 -6.85 2.57 14.84
N GLU A 61 -7.99 3.25 14.74
CA GLU A 61 -9.06 2.87 13.81
C GLU A 61 -8.86 3.49 12.42
N ASP A 62 -8.27 4.68 12.33
CA ASP A 62 -7.91 5.37 11.10
C ASP A 62 -6.83 6.47 11.32
N THR A 63 -6.32 7.02 10.22
CA THR A 63 -5.61 8.32 10.19
C THR A 63 -6.26 9.22 9.14
N PRO A 64 -5.96 10.53 9.09
CA PRO A 64 -6.48 11.41 8.04
C PRO A 64 -6.21 10.94 6.60
N LEU A 65 -5.23 10.06 6.38
CA LEU A 65 -4.87 9.50 5.07
C LEU A 65 -5.11 7.99 4.95
N LEU A 66 -5.06 7.26 6.07
CA LEU A 66 -5.31 5.82 6.14
C LEU A 66 -6.73 5.59 6.65
N LEU A 67 -7.69 5.72 5.74
CA LEU A 67 -9.12 5.56 6.03
C LEU A 67 -9.61 4.18 5.60
N ARG A 68 -10.62 3.67 6.30
CA ARG A 68 -11.45 2.56 5.83
C ARG A 68 -12.18 2.97 4.56
N ASN A 69 -12.12 2.14 3.53
CA ASN A 69 -12.77 2.40 2.24
C ASN A 69 -14.08 1.62 2.10
N THR A 70 -14.30 0.58 2.90
CA THR A 70 -15.49 -0.27 2.85
C THR A 70 -16.48 0.14 3.93
N LEU A 71 -17.67 0.60 3.52
CA LEU A 71 -18.72 1.05 4.44
C LEU A 71 -19.63 -0.08 4.94
N ALA A 72 -19.81 -1.14 4.14
CA ALA A 72 -20.61 -2.31 4.49
C ALA A 72 -20.27 -3.52 3.59
N PRO A 73 -20.07 -4.74 4.15
CA PRO A 73 -19.92 -5.02 5.58
C PRO A 73 -18.67 -4.33 6.15
N GLU A 74 -18.66 -4.11 7.46
CA GLU A 74 -17.45 -3.64 8.14
C GLU A 74 -16.38 -4.74 8.08
N LEU A 75 -15.21 -4.40 7.54
CA LEU A 75 -14.05 -5.29 7.43
C LEU A 75 -13.06 -5.02 8.56
N ASP A 76 -12.11 -5.93 8.78
CA ASP A 76 -11.01 -5.67 9.70
C ASP A 76 -10.08 -4.61 9.10
N PHE A 77 -9.51 -3.77 9.96
CA PHE A 77 -8.58 -2.71 9.55
C PHE A 77 -7.43 -2.61 10.53
N TRP A 78 -6.22 -2.95 10.08
CA TRP A 78 -5.03 -2.94 10.91
C TRP A 78 -4.00 -1.96 10.35
N ILE A 79 -3.48 -1.08 11.20
CA ILE A 79 -2.38 -0.18 10.87
C ILE A 79 -1.11 -0.64 11.58
N PHE A 80 0.01 -0.63 10.87
CA PHE A 80 1.34 -0.89 11.40
C PHE A 80 2.24 0.31 11.17
N SER A 81 3.00 0.74 12.19
CA SER A 81 4.16 1.61 11.97
C SER A 81 5.36 0.74 11.65
N LEU A 82 6.00 0.90 10.49
CA LEU A 82 7.14 0.10 10.05
C LEU A 82 8.37 0.37 10.92
N GLN A 83 8.46 -0.35 12.03
CA GLN A 83 9.61 -0.45 12.91
C GLN A 83 10.23 -1.84 12.75
N GLN A 84 11.34 -2.12 13.42
CA GLN A 84 12.03 -3.41 13.28
C GLN A 84 11.09 -4.61 13.54
N GLU A 85 10.34 -4.58 14.64
CA GLU A 85 9.47 -5.69 15.06
C GLU A 85 8.27 -5.88 14.13
N SER A 86 7.52 -4.81 13.84
CA SER A 86 6.38 -4.86 12.93
C SER A 86 6.78 -5.21 11.50
N ARG A 87 7.95 -4.72 11.03
CA ARG A 87 8.50 -5.11 9.72
C ARG A 87 8.81 -6.60 9.68
N HIS A 88 9.44 -7.12 10.73
CA HIS A 88 9.73 -8.55 10.82
C HIS A 88 8.45 -9.38 10.76
N TYR A 89 7.44 -9.04 11.58
CA TYR A 89 6.14 -9.67 11.57
C TYR A 89 5.47 -9.62 10.18
N LEU A 90 5.47 -8.44 9.54
CA LEU A 90 4.84 -8.27 8.24
C LEU A 90 5.50 -9.14 7.16
N LEU A 91 6.83 -9.18 7.13
CA LEU A 91 7.60 -9.89 6.11
C LEU A 91 7.62 -11.42 6.31
N GLN A 92 7.66 -11.89 7.56
CA GLN A 92 7.78 -13.31 7.86
C GLN A 92 6.43 -14.01 8.01
N ASP A 93 5.45 -13.31 8.59
CA ASP A 93 4.18 -13.91 8.98
C ASP A 93 3.01 -13.38 8.16
N PHE A 94 2.82 -12.06 8.13
CA PHE A 94 1.56 -11.49 7.64
C PHE A 94 1.38 -11.67 6.12
N VAL A 95 2.33 -11.18 5.32
CA VAL A 95 2.22 -11.16 3.85
C VAL A 95 2.14 -12.57 3.26
N THR A 96 2.75 -13.56 3.91
CA THR A 96 2.78 -14.95 3.45
C THR A 96 1.57 -15.76 3.92
N LYS A 97 1.00 -15.47 5.10
CA LYS A 97 -0.05 -16.31 5.72
C LYS A 97 -1.47 -15.80 5.52
N VAL A 98 -1.66 -14.49 5.40
CA VAL A 98 -3.01 -13.89 5.42
C VAL A 98 -3.71 -13.96 4.06
N GLY A 99 -3.01 -14.33 2.98
CA GLY A 99 -3.63 -14.44 1.65
C GLY A 99 -3.94 -13.07 1.04
N MET A 100 -2.88 -12.28 0.79
CA MET A 100 -2.97 -10.90 0.31
C MET A 100 -3.78 -10.71 -0.98
N ASP A 101 -3.90 -11.77 -1.78
CA ASP A 101 -4.58 -11.79 -3.08
C ASP A 101 -6.09 -11.97 -2.99
N HIS A 102 -6.62 -12.41 -1.83
CA HIS A 102 -8.06 -12.70 -1.70
C HIS A 102 -8.70 -12.22 -0.40
N ARG A 103 -7.93 -11.98 0.67
CA ARG A 103 -8.46 -11.49 1.95
C ARG A 103 -8.24 -10.01 2.20
N VAL A 104 -7.19 -9.44 1.61
CA VAL A 104 -6.89 -8.01 1.75
C VAL A 104 -7.50 -7.27 0.57
N LEU A 105 -8.41 -6.36 0.88
CA LEU A 105 -9.12 -5.55 -0.10
C LEU A 105 -8.41 -4.23 -0.36
N HIS A 106 -7.92 -3.55 0.68
CA HIS A 106 -7.21 -2.27 0.54
C HIS A 106 -5.88 -2.28 1.30
N VAL A 107 -4.86 -1.66 0.70
CA VAL A 107 -3.56 -1.43 1.33
C VAL A 107 -3.13 -0.01 1.06
N LEU A 108 -2.85 0.75 2.12
CA LEU A 108 -2.39 2.14 2.01
C LEU A 108 -1.10 2.34 2.78
N ALA A 109 -0.15 3.09 2.23
CA ALA A 109 1.10 3.44 2.90
C ALA A 109 1.24 4.96 3.02
N GLU A 110 1.46 5.45 4.23
CA GLU A 110 1.67 6.86 4.57
C GLU A 110 3.05 7.06 5.18
N TYR A 111 3.78 8.09 4.74
CA TYR A 111 5.02 8.52 5.37
C TYR A 111 5.07 10.04 5.45
N GLN A 112 5.38 10.57 6.64
CA GLN A 112 5.44 12.02 6.88
C GLN A 112 4.17 12.76 6.41
N SER A 113 2.99 12.21 6.74
CA SER A 113 1.69 12.77 6.35
C SER A 113 1.48 12.90 4.84
N LYS A 114 2.09 11.99 4.08
CA LYS A 114 1.93 11.86 2.64
C LYS A 114 1.71 10.39 2.25
N LEU A 115 0.76 10.16 1.35
CA LEU A 115 0.50 8.86 0.76
C LEU A 115 1.64 8.49 -0.20
N LEU A 116 2.21 7.30 -0.01
CA LEU A 116 3.23 6.71 -0.85
C LEU A 116 2.68 5.65 -1.77
N PHE A 117 1.72 4.87 -1.28
CA PHE A 117 1.13 3.74 -2.00
C PHE A 117 -0.34 3.61 -1.63
N GLY A 118 -1.15 3.20 -2.61
CA GLY A 118 -2.52 2.80 -2.38
C GLY A 118 -2.96 1.76 -3.38
N ALA A 119 -3.30 0.57 -2.89
CA ALA A 119 -4.04 -0.44 -3.63
C ALA A 119 -5.46 -0.48 -3.07
N HIS A 120 -6.45 -0.31 -3.93
CA HIS A 120 -7.84 -0.56 -3.60
C HIS A 120 -8.38 -1.74 -4.39
N ASP A 121 -9.50 -2.32 -3.95
CA ASP A 121 -10.23 -3.35 -4.67
C ASP A 121 -9.34 -4.58 -5.01
N ALA A 122 -8.63 -5.10 -4.00
CA ALA A 122 -7.76 -6.28 -4.09
C ALA A 122 -6.69 -6.16 -5.18
N PHE A 123 -5.97 -5.04 -5.19
CA PHE A 123 -4.90 -4.74 -6.16
C PHE A 123 -5.35 -4.70 -7.62
N HIS A 124 -6.62 -4.34 -7.88
CA HIS A 124 -7.07 -4.19 -9.24
C HIS A 124 -6.20 -3.16 -10.02
N PRO A 125 -5.84 -3.42 -11.29
CA PRO A 125 -4.88 -2.57 -12.03
C PRO A 125 -5.31 -1.11 -12.20
N GLU A 126 -6.62 -0.82 -12.14
CA GLU A 126 -7.15 0.54 -12.23
C GLU A 126 -7.18 1.31 -10.90
N SER A 127 -6.87 0.64 -9.80
CA SER A 127 -6.97 1.17 -8.43
C SER A 127 -5.67 1.09 -7.63
N THR A 128 -4.59 0.57 -8.23
CA THR A 128 -3.29 0.47 -7.57
C THR A 128 -2.33 1.55 -8.02
N HIS A 129 -1.83 2.33 -7.07
CA HIS A 129 -1.08 3.56 -7.32
C HIS A 129 0.11 3.71 -6.36
N ILE A 130 1.18 4.35 -6.85
CA ILE A 130 2.37 4.63 -6.06
C ILE A 130 2.97 5.99 -6.45
N ALA A 131 3.41 6.75 -5.46
CA ALA A 131 4.18 7.98 -5.69
C ALA A 131 5.66 7.63 -5.78
N CYS A 132 6.31 8.06 -6.87
CA CYS A 132 7.76 7.93 -7.03
C CYS A 132 8.46 9.27 -6.77
N GLY A 133 9.56 9.22 -6.02
CA GLY A 133 10.32 10.40 -5.59
C GLY A 133 11.51 9.98 -4.73
N ALA A 134 11.82 10.76 -3.70
CA ALA A 134 12.94 10.47 -2.80
C ALA A 134 12.77 9.13 -2.05
N THR A 135 11.54 8.79 -1.63
CA THR A 135 11.27 7.58 -0.84
C THR A 135 11.13 6.32 -1.69
N VAL A 136 10.49 6.44 -2.86
CA VAL A 136 10.33 5.34 -3.81
C VAL A 136 10.95 5.77 -5.14
N PRO A 137 12.20 5.37 -5.44
CA PRO A 137 12.84 5.73 -6.70
C PRO A 137 12.12 5.11 -7.89
N LEU A 138 12.06 5.81 -9.02
CA LEU A 138 11.50 5.25 -10.27
C LEU A 138 12.24 3.98 -10.71
N GLN A 139 13.55 3.90 -10.45
CA GLN A 139 14.35 2.69 -10.71
C GLN A 139 13.78 1.47 -10.00
N TRP A 140 13.25 1.62 -8.79
CA TRP A 140 12.63 0.51 -8.07
C TRP A 140 11.43 -0.07 -8.82
N LEU A 141 10.60 0.77 -9.47
CA LEU A 141 9.50 0.27 -10.32
C LEU A 141 10.01 -0.50 -11.54
N GLN A 142 11.08 -0.02 -12.16
CA GLN A 142 11.71 -0.72 -13.29
C GLN A 142 12.22 -2.09 -12.84
N ASP A 143 12.84 -2.17 -11.66
CA ASP A 143 13.32 -3.42 -11.07
C ASP A 143 12.15 -4.37 -10.76
N GLN A 144 11.03 -3.86 -10.22
CA GLN A 144 9.82 -4.64 -9.99
C GLN A 144 9.22 -5.20 -11.29
N GLN A 145 9.28 -4.43 -12.39
CA GLN A 145 8.83 -4.91 -13.70
C GLN A 145 9.74 -6.04 -14.21
N GLN A 146 11.06 -5.90 -14.05
CA GLN A 146 12.03 -6.94 -14.41
C GLN A 146 11.85 -8.22 -13.58
N LYS A 147 11.55 -8.07 -12.28
CA LYS A 147 11.21 -9.18 -11.35
C LYS A 147 9.82 -9.76 -11.60
N GLN A 148 9.05 -9.19 -12.53
CA GLN A 148 7.67 -9.59 -12.85
C GLN A 148 6.72 -9.55 -11.64
N THR A 149 6.99 -8.67 -10.67
CA THR A 149 6.06 -8.38 -9.57
C THR A 149 5.00 -7.38 -9.99
N ILE A 150 5.30 -6.56 -10.99
CA ILE A 150 4.35 -5.77 -11.77
C ILE A 150 4.46 -6.14 -13.25
N ALA A 151 3.33 -6.21 -13.96
CA ALA A 151 3.33 -6.40 -15.42
C ALA A 151 3.67 -5.10 -16.15
N ASN A 152 3.09 -3.99 -15.69
CA ASN A 152 3.30 -2.67 -16.24
C ASN A 152 3.08 -1.58 -15.19
N TYR A 153 3.49 -0.36 -15.54
CA TYR A 153 3.14 0.85 -14.81
C TYR A 153 2.91 2.00 -15.80
N GLN A 154 2.02 2.92 -15.46
CA GLN A 154 1.72 4.10 -16.28
C GLN A 154 1.75 5.36 -15.40
N LYS A 155 2.53 6.35 -15.81
CA LYS A 155 2.51 7.67 -15.16
C LYS A 155 1.13 8.30 -15.33
N LEU A 156 0.54 8.75 -14.23
CA LEU A 156 -0.73 9.46 -14.29
C LEU A 156 -0.53 10.92 -14.71
N PRO A 157 -1.42 11.46 -15.56
CA PRO A 157 -1.39 12.88 -15.88
C PRO A 157 -1.79 13.68 -14.64
N VAL A 158 -1.05 14.76 -14.38
CA VAL A 158 -1.43 15.76 -13.39
C VAL A 158 -2.35 16.76 -14.09
N SER A 159 -3.64 16.71 -13.81
CA SER A 159 -4.58 17.73 -14.28
C SER A 159 -4.33 19.04 -13.51
N GLY A 160 -4.02 20.11 -14.25
CA GLY A 160 -3.68 21.44 -13.73
C GLY A 160 -4.82 22.13 -13.00
#